data_AF-A0A847JLD0-F1
#
_entry.id   AF-A0A847JLD0-F1
#
_cell.length_a   1.000
_cell.length_b   1.000
_cell.length_c   1.000
_cell.angle_alpha   90.00
_cell.angle_beta   90.00
_cell.angle_gamma   90.00
#
_symmetry.space_group_name_H-M   'P 1'
#
loop_
_entity.id
_entity.type
_entity.pdbx_description
1 polymer ?
#
loop_
_entity_poly.entity_id
_entity_poly.type
_entity_poly.pdbx_seq_one_letter_code
_entity_poly.pdbx_strand_id
1 'polypeptide(L)'
;MHPFSFCPNPACPHHQIAPEGSWYVALGFYYTKCFGDVPRYRCKTCGRTFSSQTFSLDYFAKKRLDYRQIERLVSSSMSQRALSRHFKVSLGTINNRIQRLSHQSLAMHTLLRPRAFHREPVCIDGFVSFDRSQYFPNNITISLSAHSQYILSL
;
A
#
# COMPACT_ATOMS: atom_id res chain seq x y z
N MET A 1 2.61 13.47 19.20
CA MET A 1 1.18 13.11 19.07
C MET A 1 0.98 12.60 17.63
N HIS A 2 0.52 11.37 17.42
CA HIS A 2 0.26 10.90 16.05
C HIS A 2 -1.00 11.61 15.53
N PRO A 3 -0.92 12.43 14.46
CA PRO A 3 -2.10 13.03 13.88
C PRO A 3 -2.83 11.95 13.08
N PHE A 4 -4.00 11.52 13.57
CA PHE A 4 -4.86 10.63 12.80
C PHE A 4 -5.76 11.47 11.91
N SER A 5 -5.72 11.20 10.61
CA SER A 5 -6.46 12.00 9.62
C SER A 5 -7.96 11.68 9.57
N PHE A 6 -8.42 10.54 10.08
CA PHE A 6 -9.85 10.17 10.03
C PHE A 6 -10.21 9.08 11.06
N CYS A 7 -11.50 8.92 11.36
CA CYS A 7 -12.02 7.82 12.19
C CYS A 7 -12.12 6.51 11.38
N PRO A 8 -11.67 5.35 11.89
CA PRO A 8 -11.70 4.11 11.12
C PRO A 8 -13.09 3.45 11.05
N ASN A 9 -14.13 4.04 11.66
CA ASN A 9 -15.51 3.55 11.55
C ASN A 9 -16.18 4.17 10.31
N PRO A 10 -16.54 3.38 9.28
CA PRO A 10 -17.14 3.91 8.05
C PRO A 10 -18.46 4.67 8.25
N ALA A 11 -19.21 4.35 9.31
CA ALA A 11 -20.47 5.02 9.65
C ALA A 11 -20.28 6.33 10.45
N CYS A 12 -19.04 6.70 10.79
CA CYS A 12 -18.77 7.92 11.55
C CYS A 12 -18.63 9.12 10.61
N PRO A 13 -19.19 10.30 10.95
CA PRO A 13 -18.99 11.53 10.17
C PRO A 13 -17.51 11.89 9.96
N HIS A 14 -16.66 11.55 10.92
CA HIS A 14 -15.21 11.78 10.86
C HIS A 14 -14.42 10.76 10.03
N HIS A 15 -15.09 9.81 9.35
CA HIS A 15 -14.42 8.83 8.50
C HIS A 15 -13.94 9.44 7.17
N GLN A 16 -14.75 10.33 6.60
CA GLN A 16 -14.49 10.89 5.28
C GLN A 16 -13.72 12.22 5.36
N ILE A 17 -14.03 13.03 6.37
CA ILE A 17 -13.46 14.37 6.51
C ILE A 17 -12.63 14.41 7.79
N ALA A 18 -11.37 14.82 7.65
CA ALA A 18 -10.48 15.03 8.76
C ALA A 18 -11.06 16.08 9.71
N PRO A 19 -11.36 15.74 10.97
CA PRO A 19 -11.98 16.70 11.88
C PRO A 19 -10.97 17.77 12.28
N GLU A 20 -11.42 19.02 12.33
CA GLU A 20 -10.62 20.09 12.92
C GLU A 20 -10.48 19.87 14.44
N GLY A 21 -9.24 19.86 14.93
CA GLY A 21 -8.94 19.71 16.35
C GLY A 21 -8.92 18.25 16.88
N SER A 22 -8.93 18.11 18.21
CA SER A 22 -8.83 16.82 18.90
C SER A 22 -10.17 16.08 18.88
N TRP A 23 -10.38 15.22 17.88
CA TRP A 23 -11.59 14.40 17.73
C TRP A 23 -11.53 13.02 18.41
N TYR A 24 -10.39 12.69 19.04
CA TYR A 24 -10.16 11.44 19.74
C TYR A 24 -9.52 11.68 21.12
N VAL A 25 -9.66 10.71 22.01
CA VAL A 25 -9.00 10.66 23.31
C VAL A 25 -8.09 9.45 23.39
N ALA A 26 -6.99 9.55 24.14
CA ALA A 26 -6.17 8.41 24.49
C ALA A 26 -6.94 7.48 25.45
N LEU A 27 -6.77 6.17 25.28
CA LEU A 27 -7.44 5.12 26.07
C LEU A 27 -6.43 4.24 26.84
N GLY A 28 -5.13 4.39 26.57
CA GLY A 28 -4.06 3.56 27.15
C GLY A 28 -3.27 2.81 26.07
N PHE A 29 -2.73 1.64 26.42
CA PHE A 29 -1.85 0.85 25.56
C PHE A 29 -2.19 -0.64 25.64
N TYR A 30 -1.75 -1.42 24.65
CA TYR A 30 -1.69 -2.88 24.76
C TYR A 30 -0.37 -3.39 24.16
N TYR A 31 0.19 -4.43 24.77
CA TYR A 31 1.45 -5.00 24.30
C TYR A 31 1.23 -5.96 23.13
N THR A 32 2.17 -5.95 22.19
CA THR A 32 2.27 -6.93 21.10
C THR A 32 3.71 -7.41 20.95
N LYS A 33 3.89 -8.69 20.62
CA LYS A 33 5.23 -9.26 20.36
C LYS A 33 5.98 -8.58 19.20
N CYS A 34 5.24 -8.04 18.22
CA CYS A 34 5.83 -7.49 17.00
C CYS A 34 6.08 -5.97 17.07
N PHE A 35 5.33 -5.23 17.87
CA PHE A 35 5.39 -3.76 17.91
C PHE A 35 5.54 -3.18 19.32
N GLY A 36 5.70 -4.02 20.35
CA GLY A 36 5.76 -3.58 21.73
C GLY A 36 4.44 -2.97 22.19
N ASP A 37 4.51 -1.90 22.97
CA ASP A 37 3.35 -1.18 23.47
C ASP A 37 2.69 -0.32 22.39
N VAL A 38 1.43 -0.60 22.13
CA VAL A 38 0.65 0.02 21.06
C VAL A 38 -0.40 0.94 21.69
N PRO A 39 -0.28 2.27 21.50
CA PRO A 39 -1.26 3.21 22.02
C PRO A 39 -2.64 3.01 21.40
N ARG A 40 -3.67 3.10 22.25
CA ARG A 40 -5.09 3.02 21.92
C ARG A 40 -5.77 4.37 22.08
N TYR A 41 -6.77 4.57 21.26
CA TYR A 41 -7.56 5.79 21.18
C TYR A 41 -9.03 5.46 21.03
N ARG A 42 -9.88 6.44 21.35
CA ARG A 42 -11.34 6.36 21.17
C ARG A 42 -11.83 7.63 20.48
N CYS A 43 -12.62 7.46 19.44
CA CYS A 43 -13.31 8.57 18.78
C CYS A 43 -14.32 9.20 19.74
N LYS A 44 -14.31 10.53 19.88
CA LYS A 44 -15.26 11.26 20.74
C LYS A 44 -16.70 11.20 20.20
N THR A 45 -16.86 11.08 18.88
CA THR A 45 -18.16 11.18 18.20
C THR A 45 -18.91 9.85 18.14
N CYS A 46 -18.26 8.77 17.68
CA CYS A 46 -18.92 7.46 17.54
C CYS A 46 -18.49 6.42 18.59
N GLY A 47 -17.55 6.77 19.49
CA GLY A 47 -17.04 5.85 20.50
C GLY A 47 -16.17 4.69 19.98
N ARG A 48 -15.96 4.57 18.65
CA ARG A 48 -15.10 3.53 18.08
C ARG A 48 -13.68 3.62 18.67
N THR A 49 -13.18 2.48 19.14
CA THR A 49 -11.78 2.37 19.58
C THR A 49 -10.87 1.97 18.42
N PHE A 50 -9.64 2.47 18.44
CA PHE A 50 -8.62 2.18 17.44
C PHE A 50 -7.23 2.33 18.05
N SER A 51 -6.18 2.04 17.29
CA SER A 51 -4.80 2.15 17.77
C SER A 51 -3.90 2.85 16.76
N SER A 52 -2.67 3.16 17.15
CA SER A 52 -1.66 3.67 16.20
C SER A 52 -1.42 2.73 15.03
N GLN A 53 -1.62 1.41 15.22
CA GLN A 53 -1.49 0.44 14.14
C GLN A 53 -2.65 0.45 13.14
N THR A 54 -3.84 0.96 13.50
CA THR A 54 -5.01 0.94 12.61
C THR A 54 -4.75 1.64 11.27
N PHE A 55 -3.86 2.64 11.27
CA PHE A 55 -3.46 3.40 10.07
C PHE A 55 -2.08 3.03 9.54
N SER A 56 -1.45 2.01 10.12
CA SER A 56 -0.14 1.54 9.68
C SER A 56 -0.29 0.60 8.49
N LEU A 57 0.67 0.64 7.57
CA LEU A 57 0.83 -0.39 6.54
C LEU A 57 0.99 -1.79 7.12
N ASP A 58 1.46 -1.88 8.36
CA ASP A 58 1.63 -3.14 9.09
C ASP A 58 0.40 -3.53 9.92
N TYR A 59 -0.78 -2.94 9.67
CA TYR A 59 -2.00 -3.37 10.35
C TYR A 59 -2.26 -4.87 10.16
N PHE A 60 -2.42 -5.61 11.26
CA PHE A 60 -2.48 -7.06 11.37
C PHE A 60 -1.23 -7.85 10.93
N ALA A 61 -0.15 -7.19 10.49
CA ALA A 61 1.11 -7.86 10.22
C ALA A 61 1.72 -8.43 11.50
N LYS A 62 2.30 -9.63 11.42
CA LYS A 62 2.92 -10.31 12.58
C LYS A 62 4.44 -10.21 12.61
N LYS A 63 5.02 -9.55 11.61
CA LYS A 63 6.47 -9.33 11.46
C LYS A 63 6.70 -8.03 10.72
N ARG A 64 7.58 -7.18 11.23
CA ARG A 64 8.03 -5.96 10.54
C ARG A 64 9.06 -6.34 9.49
N LEU A 65 8.87 -5.83 8.28
CA LEU A 65 9.84 -5.95 7.20
C LEU A 65 10.10 -4.56 6.62
N ASP A 66 11.30 -4.36 6.09
CA ASP A 66 11.63 -3.10 5.43
C ASP A 66 10.96 -3.02 4.06
N TYR A 67 9.86 -2.27 3.99
CA TYR A 67 9.11 -2.04 2.76
C TYR A 67 9.93 -1.39 1.65
N ARG A 68 10.88 -0.49 1.98
CA ARG A 68 11.74 0.15 0.97
C ARG A 68 12.71 -0.86 0.38
N GLN A 69 13.26 -1.74 1.21
CA GLN A 69 14.12 -2.81 0.71
C GLN A 69 13.33 -3.80 -0.16
N ILE A 70 12.12 -4.18 0.25
CA ILE A 70 11.25 -5.04 -0.57
C ILE A 70 10.98 -4.39 -1.93
N GLU A 71 10.57 -3.12 -1.94
CA GLU A 71 10.30 -2.36 -3.17
C GLU A 71 11.50 -2.39 -4.11
N ARG A 72 12.69 -1.99 -3.63
CA ARG A 72 13.93 -1.97 -4.43
C ARG A 72 14.30 -3.34 -5.01
N LEU A 73 14.17 -4.40 -4.22
CA LEU A 73 14.53 -5.74 -4.67
C LEU A 73 13.52 -6.27 -5.70
N VAL A 74 12.23 -6.00 -5.51
CA VAL A 74 11.19 -6.36 -6.49
C VAL A 74 11.38 -5.59 -7.81
N SER A 75 11.65 -4.28 -7.75
CA SER A 75 11.93 -3.46 -8.94
C SER A 75 13.23 -3.84 -9.65
N SER A 76 14.14 -4.52 -8.95
CA SER A 76 15.36 -5.14 -9.53
C SER A 76 15.14 -6.57 -10.02
N SER A 77 13.89 -6.97 -10.27
CA SER A 77 13.51 -8.31 -10.77
C SER A 77 13.86 -9.49 -9.85
N MET A 78 14.04 -9.26 -8.55
CA MET A 78 14.27 -10.36 -7.60
C MET A 78 12.98 -11.19 -7.43
N SER A 79 13.07 -12.51 -7.66
CA SER A 79 11.92 -13.40 -7.48
C SER A 79 11.40 -13.43 -6.03
N GLN A 80 10.10 -13.65 -5.86
CA GLN A 80 9.47 -13.78 -4.54
C GLN A 80 10.10 -14.88 -3.67
N ARG A 81 10.59 -15.96 -4.27
CA ARG A 81 11.32 -17.04 -3.56
C ARG A 81 12.69 -16.57 -3.07
N ALA A 82 13.40 -15.77 -3.86
CA ALA A 82 14.67 -15.18 -3.45
C ALA A 82 14.46 -14.15 -2.33
N LEU A 83 13.42 -13.33 -2.41
CA LEU A 83 13.00 -12.43 -1.33
C LEU A 83 12.68 -13.19 -0.03
N SER A 84 11.95 -14.30 -0.13
CA SER A 84 11.62 -15.16 1.02
C SER A 84 12.87 -15.67 1.73
N ARG A 85 13.90 -16.09 0.97
CA ARG A 85 15.20 -16.48 1.53
C ARG A 85 15.96 -15.28 2.13
N HIS A 86 16.01 -14.16 1.41
CA HIS A 86 16.69 -12.93 1.84
C HIS A 86 16.15 -12.42 3.19
N PHE A 87 14.84 -12.29 3.32
CA PHE A 87 14.17 -11.80 4.54
C PHE A 87 13.90 -12.89 5.59
N LYS A 88 14.23 -14.16 5.29
CA LYS A 88 13.97 -15.33 6.15
C LYS A 88 12.51 -15.37 6.62
N VAL A 89 11.59 -15.33 5.67
CA VAL A 89 10.13 -15.39 5.89
C VAL A 89 9.47 -16.28 4.85
N SER A 90 8.24 -16.71 5.11
CA SER A 90 7.47 -17.47 4.13
C SER A 90 7.15 -16.65 2.86
N LEU A 91 6.95 -17.35 1.75
CA LEU A 91 6.51 -16.75 0.49
C LEU A 91 5.20 -15.95 0.66
N GLY A 92 4.24 -16.49 1.43
CA GLY A 92 3.00 -15.79 1.73
C GLY A 92 3.20 -14.46 2.46
N THR A 93 4.23 -14.35 3.31
CA THR A 93 4.57 -13.07 3.97
C THR A 93 5.10 -12.05 2.97
N ILE A 94 5.98 -12.46 2.05
CA ILE A 94 6.49 -11.60 0.97
C ILE A 94 5.33 -11.13 0.09
N ASN A 95 4.46 -12.05 -0.34
CA ASN A 95 3.33 -11.72 -1.19
C ASN A 95 2.39 -10.73 -0.49
N ASN A 96 2.13 -10.91 0.80
CA ASN A 96 1.35 -9.94 1.57
C ASN A 96 2.00 -8.54 1.60
N ARG A 97 3.34 -8.44 1.70
CA ARG A 97 4.03 -7.13 1.66
C ARG A 97 4.00 -6.50 0.28
N ILE A 98 4.22 -7.29 -0.77
CA ILE A 98 4.14 -6.81 -2.16
C ILE A 98 2.73 -6.31 -2.46
N GLN A 99 1.68 -7.01 -2.03
CA GLN A 99 0.29 -6.57 -2.20
C GLN A 99 -0.02 -5.28 -1.43
N ARG A 100 0.53 -5.10 -0.23
CA ARG A 100 0.40 -3.83 0.51
C ARG A 100 1.10 -2.69 -0.22
N LEU A 101 2.29 -2.92 -0.77
CA LEU A 101 3.02 -1.94 -1.59
C LEU A 101 2.26 -1.60 -2.86
N SER A 102 1.74 -2.59 -3.58
CA SER A 102 1.00 -2.35 -4.84
C SER A 102 -0.23 -1.46 -4.60
N HIS A 103 -0.94 -1.66 -3.48
CA HIS A 103 -2.06 -0.77 -3.11
C HIS A 103 -1.60 0.66 -2.82
N GLN A 104 -0.44 0.86 -2.18
CA GLN A 104 0.12 2.20 -1.99
C GLN A 104 0.54 2.83 -3.31
N SER A 105 1.17 2.06 -4.20
CA SER A 105 1.54 2.52 -5.54
C SER A 105 0.31 2.90 -6.36
N LEU A 106 -0.78 2.13 -6.28
CA LEU A 106 -2.04 2.43 -6.97
C LEU A 106 -2.69 3.71 -6.41
N ALA A 107 -2.71 3.88 -5.09
CA ALA A 107 -3.21 5.09 -4.46
C ALA A 107 -2.39 6.33 -4.89
N MET A 108 -1.06 6.23 -4.85
CA MET A 108 -0.16 7.29 -5.32
C MET A 108 -0.34 7.59 -6.80
N HIS A 109 -0.45 6.56 -7.64
CA HIS A 109 -0.73 6.70 -9.06
C HIS A 109 -2.03 7.50 -9.28
N THR A 110 -3.09 7.13 -8.58
CA THR A 110 -4.39 7.82 -8.66
C THR A 110 -4.30 9.28 -8.23
N LEU A 111 -3.55 9.58 -7.15
CA LEU A 111 -3.33 10.95 -6.67
C LEU A 111 -2.49 11.79 -7.63
N LEU A 112 -1.62 11.16 -8.42
CA LEU A 112 -0.78 11.82 -9.41
C LEU A 112 -1.46 11.95 -10.78
N ARG A 113 -2.52 11.19 -11.06
CA ARG A 113 -3.27 11.23 -12.33
C ARG A 113 -3.64 12.65 -12.78
N PRO A 114 -4.15 13.57 -11.94
CA PRO A 114 -4.49 14.92 -12.38
C PRO A 114 -3.28 15.80 -12.72
N ARG A 115 -2.07 15.38 -12.33
CA ARG A 115 -0.81 16.06 -12.68
C ARG A 115 -0.22 15.57 -13.99
N ALA A 116 -0.70 14.45 -14.53
CA ALA A 116 -0.28 13.97 -15.83
C ALA A 116 -0.85 14.89 -16.92
N PHE A 117 -0.01 15.29 -17.88
CA PHE A 117 -0.41 16.23 -18.92
C PHE A 117 -1.41 15.55 -19.88
N HIS A 118 -2.65 16.04 -19.91
CA HIS A 118 -3.74 15.38 -20.65
C HIS A 118 -3.61 15.41 -22.18
N ARG A 119 -2.71 16.25 -22.73
CA ARG A 119 -2.48 16.39 -24.17
C ARG A 119 -1.15 15.80 -24.62
N GLU A 120 -0.49 15.04 -23.74
CA GLU A 120 0.76 14.39 -24.08
C GLU A 120 0.52 13.31 -25.13
N PRO A 121 1.39 13.16 -26.14
CA PRO A 121 1.33 12.00 -27.03
C PRO A 121 1.37 10.69 -26.23
N VAL A 122 0.64 9.70 -26.72
CA VAL A 122 0.57 8.38 -26.07
C VAL A 122 1.47 7.40 -26.84
N CYS A 123 2.37 6.76 -26.11
CA CYS A 123 3.11 5.60 -26.59
C CYS A 123 2.35 4.33 -26.18
N ILE A 124 2.13 3.44 -27.14
CA ILE A 124 1.49 2.14 -26.91
C ILE A 124 2.48 1.08 -27.36
N ASP A 125 2.72 0.10 -26.49
CA ASP A 125 3.59 -1.05 -26.77
C ASP A 125 2.95 -2.34 -26.24
N GLY A 126 3.39 -3.48 -26.75
CA GLY A 126 2.93 -4.80 -26.35
C GLY A 126 4.07 -5.63 -25.76
N PHE A 127 3.97 -5.98 -24.47
CA PHE A 127 4.88 -6.93 -23.85
C PHE A 127 4.32 -8.35 -23.98
N VAL A 128 5.04 -9.22 -24.69
CA VAL A 128 4.69 -10.64 -24.82
C VAL A 128 5.25 -11.41 -23.63
N SER A 129 4.37 -12.04 -22.86
CA SER A 129 4.70 -13.04 -21.86
C SER A 129 4.14 -14.40 -22.27
N PHE A 130 4.39 -15.44 -21.47
CA PHE A 130 3.98 -16.80 -21.77
C PHE A 130 3.47 -17.52 -20.53
N ASP A 131 2.30 -18.14 -20.63
CA ASP A 131 1.83 -19.05 -19.60
C ASP A 131 2.28 -20.47 -19.92
N ARG A 132 3.23 -20.98 -19.11
CA ARG A 132 3.84 -22.31 -19.24
C ARG A 132 4.77 -22.53 -20.43
N SER A 133 4.44 -22.09 -21.65
CA SER A 133 5.27 -22.30 -22.84
C SER A 133 5.03 -21.26 -23.93
N GLN A 134 5.90 -21.24 -24.94
CA GLN A 134 5.83 -20.32 -26.09
C GLN A 134 4.54 -20.45 -26.92
N TYR A 135 3.80 -21.56 -26.75
CA TYR A 135 2.54 -21.81 -27.45
C TYR A 135 1.32 -21.17 -26.78
N PHE A 136 1.48 -20.58 -25.59
CA PHE A 136 0.42 -19.86 -24.88
C PHE A 136 0.89 -18.43 -24.58
N PRO A 137 1.06 -17.58 -25.62
CA PRO A 137 1.49 -16.20 -25.46
C PRO A 137 0.38 -15.35 -24.84
N ASN A 138 0.78 -14.44 -23.97
CA ASN A 138 -0.05 -13.38 -23.40
C ASN A 138 0.50 -12.03 -23.82
N ASN A 139 -0.29 -11.27 -24.57
CA ASN A 139 0.06 -9.90 -24.93
C ASN A 139 -0.46 -8.94 -23.86
N ILE A 140 0.45 -8.30 -23.14
CA ILE A 140 0.15 -7.26 -22.16
C ILE A 140 0.35 -5.93 -22.87
N THR A 141 -0.75 -5.24 -23.19
CA THR A 141 -0.70 -3.95 -23.89
C THR A 141 -0.54 -2.84 -22.88
N ILE A 142 0.54 -2.07 -23.01
CA ILE A 142 0.89 -1.01 -22.10
C ILE A 142 0.76 0.32 -22.85
N SER A 143 0.04 1.26 -22.25
CA SER A 143 -0.02 2.63 -22.75
C SER A 143 0.56 3.58 -21.72
N LEU A 144 1.42 4.47 -22.19
CA LEU A 144 2.10 5.47 -21.37
C LEU A 144 2.16 6.80 -22.11
N SER A 145 2.30 7.88 -21.36
CA SER A 145 2.57 9.19 -21.92
C SER A 145 4.03 9.29 -22.40
N ALA A 146 4.28 9.92 -23.56
CA ALA A 146 5.55 9.81 -24.28
C ALA A 146 6.78 10.46 -23.59
N HIS A 147 6.57 11.46 -22.75
CA HIS A 147 7.58 12.27 -22.07
C HIS A 147 7.63 11.98 -20.56
N SER A 148 6.49 11.99 -19.90
CA SER A 148 6.38 11.76 -18.45
C SER A 148 6.38 10.28 -18.07
N GLN A 149 6.20 9.39 -19.06
CA GLN A 149 6.16 7.93 -18.87
C GLN A 149 5.10 7.50 -17.83
N TYR A 150 4.07 8.33 -17.65
CA TYR A 150 2.96 8.04 -16.77
C TYR A 150 2.12 6.91 -17.39
N ILE A 151 1.89 5.84 -16.62
CA ILE A 151 1.15 4.67 -17.08
C ILE A 151 -0.34 5.03 -17.19
N LEU A 152 -0.91 4.91 -18.38
CA LEU A 152 -2.31 5.21 -18.65
C LEU A 152 -3.19 3.97 -18.50
N SER A 153 -2.70 2.82 -18.97
CA SER A 153 -3.35 1.50 -18.87
C SER A 153 -2.31 0.38 -18.99
N LEU A 154 -2.60 -0.76 -18.33
CA LEU A 154 -1.89 -2.04 -18.42
C LEU A 154 -2.85 -3.14 -18.88
#